data_AF-A0A0K2ZR44-F1
#
_entry.id   AF-A0A0K2ZR44-F1
#
_cell.length_a   1.000
_cell.length_b   1.000
_cell.length_c   1.000
_cell.angle_alpha   90.00
_cell.angle_beta   90.00
_cell.angle_gamma   90.00
#
_symmetry.space_group_name_H-M   'P 1'
#
loop_
_entity.id
_entity.type
_entity.pdbx_description
1 polymer ?
#
loop_
_entity_poly.entity_id
_entity_poly.type
_entity_poly.pdbx_seq_one_letter_code
_entity_poly.pdbx_strand_id
1 'polypeptide(L)'
;MLTQAFPQAKVLASLATVAHIRQTQAQKLQVWAPKLGADAPQRIVLPQPLHGDRLLLEGRELQIVGLDGASPDRTFVWIPSIKTVLGGIPVMAGEHVWMADTQTPASHAQWLATLQRIQALQPQRVIPGHFVPGAAQDLAAVRFTADYIRAFDEETAKAKDAAALVAAMQQRYPQLGGVDSLQLSAKVAKGEMRWP
;
A
#
# COMPACT_ATOMS: atom_id res chain seq x y z
N MET A 1 2.64 20.63 -12.66
CA MET A 1 2.44 19.16 -12.67
C MET A 1 3.75 18.45 -13.05
N LEU A 2 4.11 17.32 -12.44
CA LEU A 2 5.41 16.66 -12.67
C LEU A 2 5.71 16.40 -14.16
N THR A 3 4.73 15.94 -14.94
CA THR A 3 4.92 15.68 -16.38
C THR A 3 5.03 16.94 -17.24
N GLN A 4 4.73 18.12 -16.71
CA GLN A 4 5.05 19.40 -17.38
C GLN A 4 6.50 19.82 -17.09
N ALA A 5 6.96 19.61 -15.85
CA ALA A 5 8.33 19.91 -15.46
C ALA A 5 9.34 18.92 -16.09
N PHE A 6 8.94 17.67 -16.29
CA PHE A 6 9.75 16.59 -16.87
C PHE A 6 9.05 15.97 -18.09
N PRO A 7 8.94 16.70 -19.22
CA PRO A 7 8.15 16.25 -20.37
C PRO A 7 8.68 15.00 -21.06
N GLN A 8 9.95 14.66 -20.85
CA GLN A 8 10.57 13.44 -21.39
C GLN A 8 10.39 12.22 -20.47
N ALA A 9 9.92 12.41 -19.22
CA ALA A 9 9.72 11.32 -18.28
C ALA A 9 8.51 10.46 -18.68
N LYS A 10 8.71 9.14 -18.72
CA LYS A 10 7.63 8.18 -18.94
C LYS A 10 6.98 7.83 -17.61
N VAL A 11 5.66 7.97 -17.54
CA VAL A 11 4.86 7.45 -16.42
C VAL A 11 4.44 6.03 -16.78
N LEU A 12 4.92 5.05 -16.01
CA LEU A 12 4.71 3.63 -16.28
C LEU A 12 3.89 2.99 -15.16
N ALA A 13 3.02 2.04 -15.52
CA ALA A 13 2.29 1.21 -14.56
C ALA A 13 1.98 -0.17 -15.16
N SER A 14 1.62 -1.15 -14.33
CA SER A 14 1.21 -2.46 -14.83
C SER A 14 -0.03 -2.35 -15.73
N LEU A 15 -0.21 -3.32 -16.63
CA LEU A 15 -1.41 -3.38 -17.49
C LEU A 15 -2.72 -3.31 -16.68
N ALA A 16 -2.76 -4.02 -15.55
CA ALA A 16 -3.91 -4.02 -14.64
C ALA A 16 -4.16 -2.63 -14.04
N THR A 17 -3.12 -1.95 -13.57
CA THR A 17 -3.23 -0.58 -13.04
C THR A 17 -3.69 0.40 -14.11
N VAL A 18 -3.16 0.33 -15.33
CA VAL A 18 -3.60 1.18 -16.46
C VAL A 18 -5.08 0.94 -16.76
N ALA A 19 -5.52 -0.32 -16.82
CA ALA A 19 -6.92 -0.66 -17.04
C ALA A 19 -7.83 -0.13 -15.92
N HIS A 20 -7.43 -0.31 -14.66
CA HIS A 20 -8.17 0.19 -13.50
C HIS A 20 -8.29 1.73 -13.50
N ILE A 21 -7.22 2.45 -13.83
CA ILE A 21 -7.27 3.91 -13.97
C ILE A 21 -8.24 4.32 -15.09
N ARG A 22 -8.18 3.68 -16.27
CA ARG A 22 -9.12 3.98 -17.36
C ARG A 22 -10.59 3.83 -16.92
N GLN A 23 -10.88 2.81 -16.13
CA GLN A 23 -12.24 2.53 -15.64
C GLN A 23 -12.70 3.52 -14.56
N THR A 24 -11.80 3.96 -13.67
CA THR A 24 -12.17 4.69 -12.45
C THR A 24 -11.90 6.19 -12.51
N GLN A 25 -11.09 6.68 -13.45
CA GLN A 25 -10.60 8.06 -13.48
C GLN A 25 -11.70 9.12 -13.45
N ALA A 26 -12.81 8.91 -14.17
CA ALA A 26 -13.91 9.88 -14.23
C ALA A 26 -14.62 10.01 -12.88
N GLN A 27 -14.90 8.88 -12.23
CA GLN A 27 -15.50 8.86 -10.89
C GLN A 27 -14.55 9.47 -9.85
N LYS A 28 -13.25 9.15 -9.92
CA LYS A 28 -12.26 9.74 -9.01
C LYS A 28 -12.21 11.27 -9.15
N LEU A 29 -12.28 11.82 -10.37
CA LEU A 29 -12.37 13.26 -10.57
C LEU A 29 -13.65 13.87 -9.96
N GLN A 30 -14.81 13.23 -10.14
CA GLN A 30 -16.06 13.71 -9.54
C GLN A 30 -15.99 13.76 -8.01
N VAL A 31 -15.36 12.76 -7.40
CA VAL A 31 -15.21 12.68 -5.93
C VAL A 31 -14.19 13.70 -5.41
N TRP A 32 -13.03 13.81 -6.07
CA TRP A 32 -11.91 14.55 -5.53
C TRP A 32 -11.84 16.01 -5.98
N ALA A 33 -12.32 16.37 -7.17
CA ALA A 33 -12.22 17.75 -7.66
C ALA A 33 -12.89 18.77 -6.71
N PRO A 34 -14.10 18.52 -6.16
CA PRO A 34 -14.70 19.45 -5.21
C PRO A 34 -13.93 19.54 -3.88
N LYS A 35 -13.30 18.44 -3.45
CA LYS A 35 -12.54 18.37 -2.19
C LYS A 35 -11.17 19.05 -2.29
N LEU A 36 -10.52 18.93 -3.44
CA LEU A 36 -9.20 19.48 -3.70
C LEU A 36 -9.24 20.92 -4.23
N GLY A 37 -10.38 21.37 -4.76
CA GLY A 37 -10.54 22.74 -5.25
C GLY A 37 -9.50 23.09 -6.31
N ALA A 38 -8.74 24.16 -6.08
CA ALA A 38 -7.69 24.62 -6.99
C ALA A 38 -6.54 23.61 -7.17
N ASP A 39 -6.34 22.70 -6.21
CA ASP A 39 -5.31 21.66 -6.25
C ASP A 39 -5.76 20.39 -6.99
N ALA A 40 -7.01 20.35 -7.46
CA ALA A 40 -7.50 19.24 -8.26
C ALA A 40 -6.71 19.09 -9.57
N PRO A 41 -6.45 17.86 -10.02
CA PRO A 41 -5.73 17.64 -11.28
C PRO A 41 -6.54 18.20 -12.46
N GLN A 42 -5.97 19.17 -13.19
CA GLN A 42 -6.57 19.75 -14.39
C GLN A 42 -6.63 18.78 -15.58
N ARG A 43 -5.81 17.73 -15.54
CA ARG A 43 -5.81 16.64 -16.52
C ARG A 43 -5.42 15.33 -15.84
N ILE A 44 -5.99 14.23 -16.31
CA ILE A 44 -5.54 12.89 -15.92
C ILE A 44 -4.38 12.48 -16.83
N VAL A 45 -3.25 12.09 -16.23
CA VAL A 45 -2.21 11.36 -16.96
C VAL A 45 -2.47 9.89 -16.81
N LEU A 46 -2.85 9.27 -17.92
CA LEU A 46 -2.89 7.83 -18.01
C LEU A 46 -1.46 7.29 -18.19
N PRO A 47 -0.98 6.39 -17.31
CA PRO A 47 0.33 5.78 -17.48
C PRO A 47 0.41 4.96 -18.77
N GLN A 48 1.61 4.87 -19.33
CA GLN A 48 1.93 3.90 -20.37
C GLN A 48 2.07 2.51 -19.72
N PRO A 49 1.61 1.44 -20.38
CA PRO A 49 1.83 0.09 -19.88
C PRO A 49 3.32 -0.23 -19.75
N LEU A 50 3.69 -0.78 -18.61
CA LEU A 50 4.96 -1.45 -18.44
C LEU A 50 4.89 -2.83 -19.12
N HIS A 51 5.90 -3.14 -19.93
CA HIS A 51 6.09 -4.47 -20.49
C HIS A 51 7.06 -5.27 -19.61
N GLY A 52 6.64 -6.45 -19.17
CA GLY A 52 7.41 -7.29 -18.24
C GLY A 52 7.38 -6.77 -16.80
N ASP A 53 8.35 -7.21 -16.01
CA ASP A 53 8.47 -6.93 -14.57
C ASP A 53 9.72 -6.09 -14.23
N ARG A 54 10.40 -5.51 -15.23
CA ARG A 54 11.71 -4.87 -15.04
C ARG A 54 11.79 -3.50 -15.69
N LEU A 55 12.54 -2.62 -15.04
CA LEU A 55 12.99 -1.33 -15.57
C LEU A 55 14.50 -1.27 -15.47
N LEU A 56 15.13 -0.58 -16.43
CA LEU A 56 16.54 -0.24 -16.37
C LEU A 56 16.69 1.25 -16.07
N LEU A 57 17.42 1.56 -15.00
CA LEU A 57 17.87 2.90 -14.67
C LEU A 57 19.39 2.89 -14.72
N GLU A 58 19.98 3.58 -15.70
CA GLU A 58 21.44 3.66 -15.88
C GLU A 58 22.11 2.27 -15.95
N GLY A 59 21.44 1.32 -16.63
CA GLY A 59 21.90 -0.08 -16.74
C GLY A 59 21.71 -0.91 -15.47
N ARG A 60 21.12 -0.36 -14.41
CA ARG A 60 20.77 -1.08 -13.18
C ARG A 60 19.30 -1.48 -13.20
N GLU A 61 19.05 -2.71 -12.79
CA GLU A 61 17.71 -3.27 -12.76
C GLU A 61 16.90 -2.80 -11.55
N LEU A 62 15.65 -2.45 -11.83
CA LEU A 62 14.56 -2.29 -10.87
C LEU A 62 13.52 -3.35 -11.22
N GLN A 63 13.38 -4.37 -10.37
CA GLN A 63 12.43 -5.46 -10.59
C GLN A 63 11.15 -5.22 -9.79
N ILE A 64 10.00 -5.28 -10.43
CA ILE A 64 8.68 -5.21 -9.82
C ILE A 64 8.24 -6.64 -9.49
N VAL A 65 8.09 -6.93 -8.21
CA VAL A 65 7.77 -8.27 -7.71
C VAL A 65 6.29 -8.32 -7.31
N GLY A 66 5.62 -9.42 -7.65
CA GLY A 66 4.24 -9.70 -7.25
C GLY A 66 3.20 -9.61 -8.36
N LEU A 67 3.58 -9.18 -9.57
CA LEU A 67 2.67 -9.08 -10.73
C LEU A 67 2.02 -10.43 -11.13
N ASP A 68 2.65 -11.53 -10.76
CA ASP A 68 2.23 -12.91 -10.99
C ASP A 68 1.51 -13.55 -9.79
N GLY A 69 1.35 -12.81 -8.69
CA GLY A 69 0.80 -13.30 -7.44
C GLY A 69 -0.72 -13.22 -7.35
N ALA A 70 -1.26 -13.66 -6.21
CA ALA A 70 -2.70 -13.64 -5.94
C ALA A 70 -3.28 -12.23 -5.74
N SER A 71 -2.43 -11.22 -5.52
CA SER A 71 -2.79 -9.80 -5.42
C SER A 71 -1.85 -8.97 -6.30
N PRO A 72 -1.99 -9.03 -7.64
CA PRO A 72 -1.06 -8.41 -8.58
C PRO A 72 -1.11 -6.88 -8.59
N ASP A 73 -2.09 -6.30 -7.90
CA ASP A 73 -2.20 -4.88 -7.55
C ASP A 73 -1.32 -4.46 -6.36
N ARG A 74 -0.76 -5.43 -5.62
CA ARG A 74 0.07 -5.23 -4.42
C ARG A 74 1.51 -5.67 -4.67
N THR A 75 2.24 -4.84 -5.40
CA THR A 75 3.63 -5.09 -5.77
C THR A 75 4.62 -4.28 -4.92
N PHE A 76 5.89 -4.69 -4.96
CA PHE A 76 7.01 -3.93 -4.45
C PHE A 76 8.15 -3.91 -5.47
N VAL A 77 9.11 -3.00 -5.34
CA VAL A 77 10.29 -2.95 -6.22
C VAL A 77 11.51 -3.51 -5.48
N TRP A 78 12.20 -4.46 -6.09
CA TRP A 78 13.50 -4.96 -5.67
C TRP A 78 14.62 -4.35 -6.52
N ILE A 79 15.67 -3.86 -5.86
CA ILE A 79 16.84 -3.27 -6.51
C ILE A 79 18.06 -4.11 -6.12
N PRO A 80 18.40 -5.16 -6.89
CA PRO A 80 19.44 -6.12 -6.51
C PRO A 80 20.80 -5.47 -6.25
N SER A 81 21.17 -4.49 -7.08
CA SER A 81 22.51 -3.90 -7.04
C SER A 81 22.85 -3.14 -5.76
N ILE A 82 21.83 -2.72 -4.99
CA ILE A 82 21.96 -2.06 -3.69
C ILE A 82 21.17 -2.78 -2.59
N LYS A 83 20.74 -4.02 -2.86
CA LYS A 83 19.90 -4.85 -1.98
C LYS A 83 18.78 -4.08 -1.28
N THR A 84 18.04 -3.26 -2.04
CA THR A 84 17.01 -2.36 -1.49
C THR A 84 15.62 -2.74 -1.99
N VAL A 85 14.65 -2.76 -1.09
CA VAL A 85 13.22 -2.89 -1.41
C VAL A 85 12.54 -1.52 -1.31
N LEU A 86 11.78 -1.14 -2.33
CA LEU A 86 10.76 -0.09 -2.24
C LEU A 86 9.43 -0.79 -1.98
N GLY A 87 8.95 -0.71 -0.75
CA GLY A 87 7.95 -1.62 -0.19
C GLY A 87 6.53 -1.42 -0.72
N GLY A 88 6.24 -0.29 -1.36
CA GLY A 88 4.89 0.03 -1.84
C GLY A 88 3.85 0.00 -0.73
N ILE A 89 2.57 -0.13 -1.11
CA ILE A 89 1.47 -0.36 -0.16
C ILE A 89 1.72 -1.56 0.77
N PRO A 90 2.36 -2.67 0.33
CA PRO A 90 2.61 -3.79 1.22
C PRO A 90 3.41 -3.48 2.48
N VAL A 91 4.24 -2.43 2.54
CA VAL A 91 5.07 -2.13 3.71
C VAL A 91 4.72 -0.75 4.26
N MET A 92 4.24 -0.72 5.50
CA MET A 92 3.95 0.50 6.25
C MET A 92 4.80 0.56 7.53
N ALA A 93 5.01 1.74 8.12
CA ALA A 93 5.74 1.85 9.38
C ALA A 93 5.33 3.06 10.24
N GLY A 94 5.02 2.80 11.52
CA GLY A 94 4.80 3.86 12.52
C GLY A 94 3.46 4.58 12.46
N GLU A 95 2.48 3.98 11.78
CA GLU A 95 1.07 4.39 11.82
C GLU A 95 0.15 3.17 11.77
N HIS A 96 -1.13 3.35 12.13
CA HIS A 96 -2.13 2.29 11.96
C HIS A 96 -2.26 1.88 10.49
N VAL A 97 -2.04 0.59 10.22
CA VAL A 97 -2.07 0.03 8.86
C VAL A 97 -3.49 0.10 8.29
N TRP A 98 -3.58 0.50 7.03
CA TRP A 98 -4.83 0.57 6.29
C TRP A 98 -5.31 -0.83 5.89
N MET A 99 -6.31 -1.36 6.60
CA MET A 99 -6.84 -2.71 6.38
C MET A 99 -8.13 -2.73 5.54
N ALA A 100 -8.74 -1.57 5.28
CA ALA A 100 -10.04 -1.48 4.59
C ALA A 100 -10.06 -2.08 3.17
N ASP A 101 -8.93 -2.07 2.46
CA ASP A 101 -8.80 -2.65 1.12
C ASP A 101 -8.49 -4.16 1.13
N THR A 102 -8.23 -4.75 2.29
CA THR A 102 -7.97 -6.19 2.46
C THR A 102 -9.00 -6.78 3.40
N GLN A 103 -10.22 -7.04 2.92
CA GLN A 103 -11.35 -7.31 3.82
C GLN A 103 -11.49 -8.79 4.23
N THR A 104 -10.68 -9.68 3.65
CA THR A 104 -10.85 -11.13 3.83
C THR A 104 -9.63 -11.79 4.47
N PRO A 105 -9.81 -12.89 5.22
CA PRO A 105 -8.68 -13.67 5.74
C PRO A 105 -7.71 -14.13 4.64
N ALA A 106 -8.23 -14.47 3.45
CA ALA A 106 -7.41 -14.81 2.29
C ALA A 106 -6.53 -13.64 1.84
N SER A 107 -7.08 -12.42 1.77
CA SER A 107 -6.29 -11.22 1.42
C SER A 107 -5.21 -10.88 2.46
N HIS A 108 -5.46 -11.13 3.75
CA HIS A 108 -4.44 -10.96 4.80
C HIS A 108 -3.33 -12.00 4.66
N ALA A 109 -3.67 -13.27 4.43
CA ALA A 109 -2.69 -14.32 4.20
C ALA A 109 -1.81 -14.03 2.96
N GLN A 110 -2.42 -13.52 1.89
CA GLN A 110 -1.69 -13.09 0.69
C GLN A 110 -0.74 -11.93 0.98
N TRP A 111 -1.17 -10.93 1.78
CA TRP A 111 -0.30 -9.84 2.19
C TRP A 111 0.88 -10.33 3.04
N LEU A 112 0.62 -11.20 4.03
CA LEU A 112 1.67 -11.83 4.84
C LEU A 112 2.66 -12.62 3.98
N ALA A 113 2.20 -13.32 2.94
CA ALA A 113 3.08 -14.01 2.00
C ALA A 113 3.96 -13.03 1.19
N THR A 114 3.43 -11.88 0.77
CA THR A 114 4.23 -10.81 0.14
C THR A 114 5.32 -10.28 1.08
N LEU A 115 4.99 -10.05 2.36
CA LEU A 115 5.97 -9.63 3.37
C LEU A 115 7.06 -10.70 3.58
N GLN A 116 6.69 -11.98 3.56
CA GLN A 116 7.65 -13.08 3.64
C GLN A 116 8.57 -13.13 2.41
N ARG A 117 8.05 -12.86 1.19
CA ARG A 117 8.88 -12.74 -0.02
C ARG A 117 9.92 -11.63 0.12
N ILE A 118 9.54 -10.48 0.70
CA ILE A 118 10.48 -9.38 0.98
C ILE A 118 11.57 -9.83 1.97
N GLN A 119 11.21 -10.54 3.04
CA GLN A 119 12.18 -11.07 4.00
C GLN A 119 13.18 -12.05 3.37
N ALA A 120 12.70 -12.92 2.47
CA ALA A 120 13.52 -13.92 1.79
C ALA A 120 14.58 -13.31 0.86
N LEU A 121 14.38 -12.07 0.37
CA LEU A 121 15.38 -11.35 -0.43
C LEU A 121 16.58 -10.88 0.41
N GLN A 122 16.51 -10.93 1.74
CA GLN A 122 17.53 -10.43 2.67
C GLN A 122 18.01 -9.00 2.31
N PRO A 123 17.09 -8.02 2.22
CA PRO A 123 17.43 -6.65 1.86
C PRO A 123 18.33 -6.00 2.92
N GLN A 124 19.24 -5.13 2.48
CA GLN A 124 20.00 -4.24 3.34
C GLN A 124 19.17 -3.00 3.75
N ARG A 125 18.18 -2.62 2.94
CA ARG A 125 17.28 -1.50 3.20
C ARG A 125 15.88 -1.80 2.67
N VAL A 126 14.86 -1.36 3.39
CA VAL A 126 13.45 -1.43 2.98
C VAL A 126 12.82 -0.06 3.18
N ILE A 127 12.43 0.61 2.10
CA ILE A 127 11.75 1.90 2.18
C ILE A 127 10.23 1.62 2.18
N PRO A 128 9.49 1.85 3.28
CA PRO A 128 8.05 1.62 3.31
C PRO A 128 7.32 2.54 2.31
N GLY A 129 6.18 2.12 1.79
CA GLY A 129 5.35 3.01 0.95
C GLY A 129 4.69 4.12 1.75
N HIS A 130 4.40 3.85 3.03
CA HIS A 130 3.81 4.81 3.97
C HIS A 130 4.50 4.71 5.32
N PHE A 131 5.04 5.82 5.82
CA PHE A 131 5.72 5.84 7.11
C PHE A 131 5.84 7.23 7.70
N VAL A 132 5.90 7.29 9.05
CA VAL A 132 6.14 8.54 9.79
C VAL A 132 7.63 8.90 9.82
N PRO A 133 7.99 10.19 10.03
CA PRO A 133 9.39 10.59 10.20
C PRO A 133 10.11 9.77 11.27
N GLY A 134 11.32 9.30 10.96
CA GLY A 134 12.12 8.48 11.88
C GLY A 134 11.72 7.01 11.99
N ALA A 135 10.67 6.56 11.29
CA ALA A 135 10.32 5.15 11.24
C ALA A 135 11.44 4.30 10.63
N ALA A 136 11.48 3.02 11.02
CA ALA A 136 12.47 2.07 10.51
C ALA A 136 12.36 1.91 8.99
N GLN A 137 13.51 1.84 8.32
CA GLN A 137 13.62 1.62 6.88
C GLN A 137 14.43 0.35 6.57
N ASP A 138 14.14 -0.70 7.32
CA ASP A 138 14.74 -2.02 7.20
C ASP A 138 13.67 -3.11 7.42
N LEU A 139 14.09 -4.35 7.62
CA LEU A 139 13.17 -5.46 7.87
C LEU A 139 12.29 -5.29 9.12
N ALA A 140 12.55 -4.32 10.00
CA ALA A 140 11.66 -3.99 11.11
C ALA A 140 10.33 -3.41 10.62
N ALA A 141 10.29 -2.64 9.53
CA ALA A 141 9.04 -2.15 8.94
C ALA A 141 8.18 -3.29 8.37
N VAL A 142 8.85 -4.28 7.75
CA VAL A 142 8.20 -5.49 7.22
C VAL A 142 7.61 -6.32 8.36
N ARG A 143 8.37 -6.51 9.46
CA ARG A 143 7.87 -7.19 10.66
C ARG A 143 6.72 -6.44 11.31
N PHE A 144 6.84 -5.12 11.46
CA PHE A 144 5.78 -4.26 11.99
C PHE A 144 4.46 -4.44 11.23
N THR A 145 4.50 -4.39 9.90
CA THR A 145 3.28 -4.56 9.09
C THR A 145 2.70 -5.97 9.29
N ALA A 146 3.54 -7.01 9.28
CA ALA A 146 3.09 -8.39 9.47
C ALA A 146 2.46 -8.62 10.86
N ASP A 147 3.07 -8.07 11.90
CA ASP A 147 2.60 -8.21 13.28
C ASP A 147 1.30 -7.42 13.49
N TYR A 148 1.17 -6.25 12.86
CA TYR A 148 -0.07 -5.48 12.88
C TYR A 148 -1.22 -6.23 12.23
N ILE A 149 -1.02 -6.85 11.05
CA ILE A 149 -2.06 -7.64 10.37
C ILE A 149 -2.54 -8.78 11.29
N ARG A 150 -1.60 -9.52 11.91
CA ARG A 150 -1.94 -10.61 12.84
C ARG A 150 -2.70 -10.11 14.06
N ALA A 151 -2.29 -8.98 14.65
CA ALA A 151 -2.98 -8.37 15.78
C ALA A 151 -4.39 -7.90 15.39
N PHE A 152 -4.53 -7.32 14.20
CA PHE A 152 -5.83 -6.88 13.67
C PHE A 152 -6.77 -8.07 13.47
N ASP A 153 -6.29 -9.19 12.90
CA ASP A 153 -7.07 -10.43 12.78
C ASP A 153 -7.52 -10.97 14.13
N GLU A 154 -6.59 -11.04 15.09
CA GLU A 154 -6.84 -11.54 16.42
C GLU A 154 -7.92 -10.70 17.15
N GLU A 155 -7.79 -9.37 17.11
CA GLU A 155 -8.73 -8.48 17.78
C GLU A 155 -10.06 -8.36 17.03
N THR A 156 -10.07 -8.47 15.70
CA THR A 156 -11.32 -8.47 14.90
C THR A 156 -12.22 -9.64 15.27
N ALA A 157 -11.63 -10.82 15.54
CA ALA A 157 -12.36 -12.01 15.98
C ALA A 157 -12.97 -11.86 17.37
N LYS A 158 -12.35 -11.09 18.26
CA LYS A 158 -12.82 -10.85 19.65
C LYS A 158 -13.81 -9.69 19.75
N ALA A 159 -13.59 -8.64 18.96
CA ALA A 159 -14.35 -7.41 19.05
C ALA A 159 -15.79 -7.59 18.57
N LYS A 160 -16.74 -7.07 19.34
CA LYS A 160 -18.17 -7.10 18.98
C LYS A 160 -18.49 -6.18 17.81
N ASP A 161 -17.90 -5.00 17.80
CA ASP A 161 -18.18 -3.90 16.87
C ASP A 161 -16.88 -3.12 16.57
N ALA A 162 -16.97 -2.14 15.66
CA ALA A 162 -15.83 -1.37 15.22
C ALA A 162 -15.22 -0.53 16.36
N ALA A 163 -16.05 -0.02 17.27
CA ALA A 163 -15.57 0.76 18.42
C ALA A 163 -14.72 -0.11 19.36
N ALA A 164 -15.15 -1.34 19.66
CA ALA A 164 -14.38 -2.29 20.45
C ALA A 164 -13.06 -2.68 19.75
N LEU A 165 -13.09 -2.89 18.43
CA LEU A 165 -11.88 -3.19 17.64
C LEU A 165 -10.89 -2.02 17.65
N VAL A 166 -11.37 -0.79 17.49
CA VAL A 166 -10.54 0.42 17.57
C VAL A 166 -9.88 0.51 18.94
N ALA A 167 -10.65 0.36 20.02
CA ALA A 167 -10.14 0.42 21.38
C ALA A 167 -9.05 -0.64 21.64
N ALA A 168 -9.28 -1.89 21.21
CA ALA A 168 -8.31 -2.98 21.36
C ALA A 168 -7.01 -2.72 20.58
N MET A 169 -7.11 -2.23 19.35
CA MET A 169 -5.94 -1.91 18.52
C MET A 169 -5.18 -0.69 19.06
N GLN A 170 -5.86 0.32 19.59
CA GLN A 170 -5.20 1.45 20.26
C GLN A 170 -4.53 1.03 21.57
N GLN A 171 -5.06 0.04 22.28
CA GLN A 171 -4.39 -0.52 23.46
C GLN A 171 -3.09 -1.25 23.09
N ARG A 172 -3.10 -2.03 22.00
CA ARG A 172 -1.88 -2.71 21.49
C ARG A 172 -0.86 -1.75 20.91
N TYR A 173 -1.34 -0.68 20.28
CA TYR A 173 -0.51 0.27 19.54
C TYR A 173 -0.80 1.73 19.93
N PRO A 174 -0.57 2.13 21.20
CA PRO A 174 -1.05 3.40 21.74
C PRO A 174 -0.32 4.64 21.19
N GLN A 175 0.81 4.45 20.53
CA GLN A 175 1.65 5.53 20.01
C GLN A 175 1.50 5.75 18.50
N LEU A 176 0.71 4.92 17.80
CA LEU A 176 0.55 5.05 16.36
C LEU A 176 -0.40 6.20 16.01
N GLY A 177 0.01 6.99 15.01
CA GLY A 177 -0.90 7.92 14.32
C GLY A 177 -1.87 7.19 13.39
N GLY A 178 -2.63 7.95 12.60
CA GLY A 178 -3.55 7.36 11.62
C GLY A 178 -4.80 6.72 12.23
N VAL A 179 -5.29 7.23 13.38
CA VAL A 179 -6.48 6.70 14.06
C VAL A 179 -7.71 6.68 13.14
N ASP A 180 -7.87 7.66 12.25
CA ASP A 180 -8.96 7.69 11.28
C ASP A 180 -8.91 6.49 10.30
N SER A 181 -7.70 6.08 9.89
CA SER A 181 -7.48 4.87 9.08
C SER A 181 -7.90 3.61 9.83
N LEU A 182 -7.58 3.52 11.13
CA LEU A 182 -8.03 2.41 11.98
C LEU A 182 -9.54 2.40 12.13
N GLN A 183 -10.16 3.55 12.40
CA GLN A 183 -11.62 3.67 12.56
C GLN A 183 -12.37 3.22 11.31
N LEU A 184 -11.92 3.65 10.13
CA LEU A 184 -12.52 3.23 8.88
C LEU A 184 -12.31 1.73 8.65
N SER A 185 -11.07 1.25 8.80
CA SER A 185 -10.73 -0.16 8.65
C SER A 185 -11.55 -1.06 9.58
N ALA A 186 -11.78 -0.64 10.81
CA ALA A 186 -12.59 -1.38 11.78
C ALA A 186 -14.07 -1.44 11.36
N LYS A 187 -14.66 -0.33 10.90
CA LYS A 187 -16.03 -0.31 10.38
C LYS A 187 -16.20 -1.27 9.21
N VAL A 188 -15.22 -1.32 8.32
CA VAL A 188 -15.23 -2.25 7.18
C VAL A 188 -15.12 -3.70 7.66
N ALA A 189 -14.14 -4.00 8.50
CA ALA A 189 -13.91 -5.35 9.04
C ALA A 189 -15.11 -5.89 9.83
N LYS A 190 -15.88 -5.01 10.49
CA LYS A 190 -17.09 -5.37 11.25
C LYS A 190 -18.38 -5.30 10.43
N GLY A 191 -18.31 -4.97 9.14
CA GLY A 191 -19.47 -4.88 8.25
C GLY A 191 -20.39 -3.68 8.51
N GLU A 192 -19.95 -2.73 9.32
CA GLU A 192 -20.67 -1.49 9.63
C GLU A 192 -20.54 -0.44 8.52
N MET A 193 -19.57 -0.62 7.62
CA MET A 193 -19.37 0.21 6.43
C MET A 193 -19.03 -0.68 5.23
N ARG A 194 -19.67 -0.41 4.08
CA ARG A 194 -19.22 -0.98 2.80
C ARG A 194 -18.12 -0.11 2.24
N TRP A 195 -16.99 -0.74 1.90
CA TRP A 195 -15.86 -0.07 1.28
C TRP A 195 -15.64 -0.61 -0.14
N PRO A 196 -15.72 0.25 -1.16
CA PRO A 196 -15.68 -0.14 -2.57
C PRO A 196 -14.27 -0.41 -3.09
#